data_AF-A0A2D5QAF1-F1
#
_entry.id   AF-A0A2D5QAF1-F1
#
_cell.length_a   1.000
_cell.length_b   1.000
_cell.length_c   1.000
_cell.angle_alpha   90.00
_cell.angle_beta   90.00
_cell.angle_gamma   90.00
#
_symmetry.space_group_name_H-M   'P 1'
#
loop_
_entity.id
_entity.type
_entity.pdbx_description
1 polymer ?
#
loop_
_entity_poly.entity_id
_entity_poly.type
_entity_poly.pdbx_seq_one_letter_code
_entity_poly.pdbx_strand_id
1 'polypeptide(L)'
;MDPIWEEQPTQPQVDAPPPMQVIVQPAQPEAATSATGQTQSQNPSSPPPAQFIQGQMQPMNMGMGAGMGAAPQQVVYIPLKYKPTTNYRTISYIVLAIGILGSFLGNIMADITGFYVFSDLSSVLCCGSFTAVIFLDAAYYKGKADWELANGMSNTGSTASLVFEVILGMICAFFFVLTLLGMATEF
;
A
#
# COMPACT_ATOMS: atom_id res chain seq x y z
N MET A 1 -30.62 54.93 -7.84
CA MET A 1 -30.77 53.60 -7.21
C MET A 1 -30.99 52.67 -8.37
N ASP A 2 -29.89 52.18 -8.92
CA ASP A 2 -29.84 51.35 -10.11
C ASP A 2 -29.14 50.03 -9.72
N PRO A 3 -29.60 48.87 -10.21
CA PRO A 3 -29.03 47.58 -9.83
C PRO A 3 -27.75 47.30 -10.64
N ILE A 4 -26.63 47.09 -9.93
CA ILE A 4 -25.35 46.68 -10.51
C ILE A 4 -25.36 45.16 -10.67
N TRP A 5 -25.24 44.70 -11.91
CA TRP A 5 -24.88 43.34 -12.30
C TRP A 5 -23.35 43.21 -12.41
N GLU A 6 -22.86 41.98 -12.22
CA GLU A 6 -21.49 41.46 -12.51
C GLU A 6 -20.39 41.96 -11.54
N GLU A 7 -19.52 41.11 -10.98
CA GLU A 7 -18.50 40.34 -11.69
C GLU A 7 -18.22 38.94 -11.09
N GLN A 8 -18.06 37.97 -11.99
CA GLN A 8 -17.53 36.63 -11.72
C GLN A 8 -15.99 36.68 -11.83
N PRO A 9 -15.21 36.30 -10.80
CA PRO A 9 -13.76 36.27 -10.91
C PRO A 9 -13.29 35.07 -11.76
N THR A 10 -12.65 35.37 -12.88
CA THR A 10 -11.94 34.40 -13.72
C THR A 10 -10.70 33.86 -12.99
N GLN A 11 -10.84 32.67 -12.41
CA GLN A 11 -9.80 31.65 -12.19
C GLN A 11 -8.83 31.35 -13.35
N PRO A 12 -7.53 31.72 -13.36
CA PRO A 12 -6.59 31.29 -14.40
C PRO A 12 -6.37 29.77 -14.39
N GLN A 13 -6.49 29.14 -15.56
CA GLN A 13 -6.10 27.74 -15.79
C GLN A 13 -4.58 27.62 -15.62
N VAL A 14 -4.13 27.06 -14.51
CA VAL A 14 -2.72 26.74 -14.29
C VAL A 14 -2.42 25.45 -15.03
N ASP A 15 -1.74 25.57 -16.17
CA ASP A 15 -1.19 24.47 -16.95
C ASP A 15 -0.27 23.61 -16.07
N ALA A 16 -0.71 22.40 -15.75
CA ALA A 16 0.15 21.40 -15.14
C ALA A 16 1.15 20.87 -16.20
N PRO A 17 2.45 20.71 -15.85
CA PRO A 17 3.46 20.24 -16.78
C PRO A 17 3.16 18.80 -17.25
N PRO A 18 3.50 18.46 -18.51
CA PRO A 18 3.20 17.14 -19.05
C PRO A 18 3.96 16.05 -18.29
N PRO A 19 3.37 14.85 -18.09
CA PRO A 19 4.08 13.73 -17.52
C PRO A 19 5.22 13.30 -18.46
N MET A 20 6.45 13.37 -17.97
CA MET A 20 7.62 12.76 -18.60
C MET A 20 7.39 11.25 -18.73
N GLN A 21 7.30 10.74 -19.95
CA GLN A 21 7.40 9.32 -20.22
C GLN A 21 8.89 8.95 -20.30
N VAL A 22 9.38 8.18 -19.34
CA VAL A 22 10.69 7.53 -19.44
C VAL A 22 10.53 6.34 -20.40
N ILE A 23 10.89 6.56 -21.66
CA ILE A 23 11.01 5.51 -22.65
C ILE A 23 12.35 4.82 -22.39
N VAL A 24 12.35 3.59 -21.87
CA VAL A 24 13.54 2.73 -21.96
C VAL A 24 13.54 2.14 -23.36
N GLN A 25 14.23 2.83 -24.27
CA GLN A 25 14.41 2.40 -25.65
C GLN A 25 15.73 1.62 -25.77
N PRO A 26 15.72 0.35 -26.21
CA PRO A 26 16.94 -0.27 -26.72
C PRO A 26 17.32 0.41 -28.04
N ALA A 27 18.58 0.84 -28.15
CA ALA A 27 19.10 1.62 -29.27
C ALA A 27 19.00 0.87 -30.62
N GLN A 28 18.52 1.54 -31.69
CA GLN A 28 19.06 1.51 -33.07
C GLN A 28 18.23 2.39 -34.07
N PRO A 29 18.75 2.77 -35.26
CA PRO A 29 18.73 4.16 -35.76
C PRO A 29 17.69 4.48 -36.87
N GLU A 30 17.40 5.78 -36.96
CA GLU A 30 16.83 6.62 -38.05
C GLU A 30 16.08 5.97 -39.24
N ALA A 31 14.81 6.35 -39.42
CA ALA A 31 14.27 6.95 -40.66
C ALA A 31 12.80 7.40 -40.48
N ALA A 32 12.43 8.49 -41.18
CA ALA A 32 11.21 9.28 -41.08
C ALA A 32 9.90 8.57 -41.53
N THR A 33 8.73 9.05 -41.07
CA THR A 33 7.70 9.80 -41.84
C THR A 33 6.28 9.68 -41.22
N SER A 34 5.65 10.85 -40.99
CA SER A 34 4.24 11.28 -40.98
C SER A 34 3.05 10.45 -40.42
N ALA A 35 2.38 11.10 -39.47
CA ALA A 35 0.94 11.30 -39.22
C ALA A 35 -0.11 10.49 -40.02
N THR A 36 -1.17 10.03 -39.34
CA THR A 36 -2.56 10.54 -39.41
C THR A 36 -3.40 9.87 -38.31
N GLY A 37 -4.25 10.63 -37.61
CA GLY A 37 -4.97 10.20 -36.41
C GLY A 37 -6.28 9.46 -36.64
N GLN A 38 -6.94 9.10 -35.53
CA GLN A 38 -8.39 9.20 -35.37
C GLN A 38 -8.77 9.16 -33.88
N THR A 39 -9.49 10.21 -33.49
CA THR A 39 -10.15 10.45 -32.21
C THR A 39 -11.33 9.51 -32.01
N GLN A 40 -11.47 8.90 -30.83
CA GLN A 40 -12.79 8.47 -30.35
C GLN A 40 -13.02 8.99 -28.92
N SER A 41 -13.96 9.92 -28.84
CA SER A 41 -14.58 10.44 -27.61
C SER A 41 -15.32 9.31 -26.90
N GLN A 42 -15.11 9.12 -25.59
CA GLN A 42 -15.95 8.24 -24.77
C GLN A 42 -16.46 8.95 -23.51
N ASN A 43 -17.79 8.91 -23.42
CA ASN A 43 -18.73 9.36 -22.39
C ASN A 43 -18.45 8.70 -21.00
N PRO A 44 -18.67 9.37 -19.86
CA PRO A 44 -18.33 8.86 -18.54
C PRO A 44 -19.45 7.98 -17.98
N SER A 45 -19.54 6.71 -18.42
CA SER A 45 -20.44 5.71 -17.82
C SER A 45 -19.99 4.27 -18.07
N SER A 46 -18.69 3.98 -18.00
CA SER A 46 -18.18 2.61 -18.14
C SER A 46 -17.48 2.13 -16.85
N PRO A 47 -17.63 0.85 -16.47
CA PRO A 47 -16.92 0.27 -15.33
C PRO A 47 -15.40 0.37 -15.53
N PRO A 48 -14.60 0.44 -14.44
CA PRO A 48 -13.17 0.74 -14.51
C PRO A 48 -12.44 -0.22 -15.46
N PRO A 49 -11.47 0.27 -16.25
CA PRO A 49 -10.83 -0.53 -17.28
C PRO A 49 -10.12 -1.73 -16.63
N ALA A 50 -10.52 -2.93 -17.02
CA ALA A 50 -9.77 -4.14 -16.73
C ALA A 50 -8.41 -4.02 -17.43
N GLN A 51 -7.34 -3.85 -16.66
CA GLN A 51 -5.98 -3.96 -17.19
C GLN A 51 -5.71 -5.43 -17.51
N PHE A 52 -5.59 -5.73 -18.79
CA PHE A 52 -5.20 -7.04 -19.28
C PHE A 52 -3.71 -7.27 -18.98
N ILE A 53 -3.41 -8.09 -17.97
CA ILE A 53 -2.09 -8.69 -17.85
C ILE A 53 -2.08 -9.85 -18.83
N GLN A 54 -1.56 -9.61 -20.04
CA GLN A 54 -1.24 -10.65 -20.99
C GLN A 54 -0.05 -11.44 -20.42
N GLY A 55 -0.34 -12.46 -19.61
CA GLY A 55 0.68 -13.37 -19.10
C GLY A 55 1.41 -14.00 -20.28
N GLN A 56 2.65 -13.58 -20.53
CA GLN A 56 3.59 -14.28 -21.39
C GLN A 56 3.94 -15.61 -20.71
N MET A 57 3.09 -16.61 -20.84
CA MET A 57 3.59 -17.98 -20.86
C MET A 57 4.28 -18.15 -22.21
N GLN A 58 5.60 -18.01 -22.23
CA GLN A 58 6.37 -18.47 -23.39
C GLN A 58 6.03 -19.95 -23.62
N PRO A 59 5.56 -20.35 -24.79
CA PRO A 59 5.37 -21.76 -25.08
C PRO A 59 6.76 -22.40 -25.08
N MET A 60 6.95 -23.35 -24.16
CA MET A 60 8.09 -24.25 -24.18
C MET A 60 8.07 -24.95 -25.55
N ASN A 61 9.01 -24.58 -26.40
CA ASN A 61 9.20 -25.13 -27.73
C ASN A 61 9.48 -26.63 -27.61
N MET A 62 8.47 -27.46 -27.83
CA MET A 62 8.67 -28.88 -28.06
C MET A 62 7.70 -29.37 -29.15
N GLY A 63 8.28 -29.60 -30.34
CA GLY A 63 7.83 -30.66 -31.23
C GLY A 63 6.81 -30.29 -32.31
N MET A 64 7.30 -30.14 -33.54
CA MET A 64 6.66 -30.48 -34.82
C MET A 64 5.30 -31.22 -34.74
N GLY A 65 4.25 -30.60 -35.27
CA GLY A 65 2.99 -31.29 -35.53
C GLY A 65 1.88 -30.34 -35.99
N ALA A 66 1.53 -30.39 -37.27
CA ALA A 66 0.41 -29.67 -37.86
C ALA A 66 -0.91 -29.99 -37.14
N GLY A 67 -1.66 -28.98 -36.72
CA GLY A 67 -2.97 -29.19 -36.12
C GLY A 67 -3.56 -27.93 -35.52
N MET A 68 -4.74 -27.56 -35.99
CA MET A 68 -5.54 -26.42 -35.55
C MET A 68 -5.75 -26.39 -34.04
N GLY A 69 -5.69 -25.20 -33.46
CA GLY A 69 -6.13 -24.95 -32.09
C GLY A 69 -5.48 -23.70 -31.53
N ALA A 70 -5.95 -22.53 -31.97
CA ALA A 70 -5.75 -21.32 -31.19
C ALA A 70 -6.37 -21.58 -29.81
N ALA A 71 -5.53 -21.88 -28.82
CA ALA A 71 -5.98 -22.08 -27.46
C ALA A 71 -6.78 -20.83 -27.04
N PRO A 72 -8.01 -20.98 -26.53
CA PRO A 72 -8.80 -19.83 -26.13
C PRO A 72 -8.00 -19.06 -25.08
N GLN A 73 -7.69 -17.80 -25.37
CA GLN A 73 -7.14 -16.90 -24.36
C GLN A 73 -8.23 -16.69 -23.32
N GLN A 74 -8.18 -17.50 -22.26
CA GLN A 74 -9.07 -17.35 -21.13
C GLN A 74 -8.70 -16.02 -20.44
N VAL A 75 -9.52 -15.00 -20.68
CA VAL A 75 -9.43 -13.72 -19.99
C VAL A 75 -9.81 -13.98 -18.53
N VAL A 76 -8.80 -14.20 -17.69
CA VAL A 76 -8.97 -14.31 -16.24
C VAL A 76 -9.07 -12.88 -15.69
N TYR A 77 -10.24 -12.53 -15.19
CA TYR A 77 -10.44 -11.26 -14.48
C TYR A 77 -9.71 -11.31 -13.14
N ILE A 78 -8.52 -10.71 -13.09
CA ILE A 78 -7.76 -10.58 -11.86
C ILE A 78 -8.31 -9.38 -11.08
N PRO A 79 -8.77 -9.55 -9.84
CA PRO A 79 -9.11 -8.41 -9.00
C PRO A 79 -7.85 -7.55 -8.80
N LEU A 80 -7.90 -6.28 -9.20
CA LEU A 80 -6.76 -5.36 -9.08
C LEU A 80 -6.53 -4.85 -7.65
N LYS A 81 -7.49 -5.09 -6.73
CA LYS A 81 -7.44 -4.55 -5.36
C LYS A 81 -7.49 -5.67 -4.34
N TYR A 82 -6.45 -5.72 -3.50
CA TYR A 82 -6.38 -6.60 -2.35
C TYR A 82 -7.54 -6.29 -1.38
N LYS A 83 -8.37 -7.30 -1.11
CA LYS A 83 -9.46 -7.26 -0.14
C LYS A 83 -9.20 -8.35 0.90
N PRO A 84 -8.58 -8.02 2.04
CA PRO A 84 -8.26 -9.02 3.04
C PRO A 84 -9.53 -9.54 3.71
N THR A 85 -9.53 -10.81 4.11
CA THR A 85 -10.58 -11.40 4.97
C THR A 85 -10.56 -10.77 6.37
N THR A 86 -9.36 -10.54 6.90
CA THR A 86 -9.13 -9.85 8.17
C THR A 86 -8.48 -8.50 7.92
N ASN A 87 -9.14 -7.41 8.33
CA ASN A 87 -8.61 -6.06 8.14
C ASN A 87 -7.54 -5.70 9.18
N TYR A 88 -6.35 -6.29 9.03
CA TYR A 88 -5.19 -6.05 9.91
C TYR A 88 -4.81 -4.58 9.99
N ARG A 89 -5.02 -3.80 8.92
CA ARG A 89 -4.76 -2.35 8.90
C ARG A 89 -5.71 -1.58 9.81
N THR A 90 -7.00 -1.95 9.86
CA THR A 90 -7.93 -1.34 10.82
C THR A 90 -7.59 -1.76 12.25
N ILE A 91 -7.21 -3.01 12.46
CA ILE A 91 -6.82 -3.50 13.79
C ILE A 91 -5.56 -2.76 14.27
N SER A 92 -4.56 -2.55 13.40
CA SER A 92 -3.35 -1.82 13.78
C SER A 92 -3.66 -0.38 14.21
N TYR A 93 -4.57 0.32 13.52
CA TYR A 93 -5.01 1.65 13.98
C TYR A 93 -5.70 1.64 15.34
N ILE A 94 -6.51 0.62 15.64
CA ILE A 94 -7.17 0.50 16.96
C ILE A 94 -6.13 0.28 18.05
N VAL A 95 -5.18 -0.63 17.82
CA VAL A 95 -4.11 -0.93 18.78
C VAL A 95 -3.24 0.31 19.03
N LEU A 96 -2.88 1.05 17.97
CA LEU A 96 -2.12 2.28 18.09
C LEU A 96 -2.89 3.34 18.89
N ALA A 97 -4.18 3.52 18.61
CA ALA A 97 -5.01 4.49 19.31
C ALA A 97 -5.13 4.18 20.81
N ILE A 98 -5.34 2.91 21.16
CA ILE A 98 -5.39 2.47 22.57
C ILE A 98 -4.04 2.68 23.25
N GLY A 99 -2.95 2.33 22.58
CA GLY A 99 -1.60 2.49 23.11
C GLY A 99 -1.26 3.94 23.40
N ILE A 100 -1.43 4.83 22.42
CA ILE A 100 -1.16 6.26 22.57
C ILE A 100 -2.06 6.85 23.67
N LEU A 101 -3.37 6.63 23.60
CA LEU A 101 -4.31 7.19 24.57
C LEU A 101 -4.01 6.68 26.00
N GLY A 102 -3.78 5.38 26.14
CA GLY A 102 -3.43 4.75 27.42
C GLY A 102 -2.11 5.29 27.98
N SER A 103 -1.12 5.55 27.13
CA SER A 103 0.17 6.11 27.55
C SER A 103 0.03 7.56 28.04
N PHE A 104 -0.73 8.38 27.31
CA PHE A 104 -0.99 9.76 27.73
C PHE A 104 -1.76 9.79 29.06
N LEU A 105 -2.83 9.01 29.19
CA LEU A 105 -3.62 8.94 30.42
C LEU A 105 -2.80 8.39 31.59
N GLY A 106 -1.99 7.36 31.35
CA GLY A 106 -1.13 6.77 32.39
C GLY A 106 -0.10 7.77 32.93
N ASN A 107 0.55 8.55 32.06
CA ASN A 107 1.48 9.61 32.50
C ASN A 107 0.75 10.70 33.31
N ILE A 108 -0.41 11.17 32.85
CA ILE A 108 -1.19 12.18 33.59
C ILE A 108 -1.57 11.64 34.98
N MET A 109 -1.99 10.38 35.08
CA MET A 109 -2.34 9.77 36.37
C MET A 109 -1.13 9.58 37.27
N ALA A 110 0.04 9.24 36.71
CA ALA A 110 1.29 9.16 37.46
C ALA A 110 1.64 10.52 38.09
N ASP A 111 1.52 11.61 37.32
CA ASP A 111 1.80 12.97 37.80
C ASP A 111 0.83 13.41 38.90
N ILE A 112 -0.46 13.09 38.78
CA ILE A 112 -1.48 13.48 39.76
C ILE A 112 -1.35 12.67 41.06
N THR A 113 -1.11 11.37 40.95
CA THR A 113 -1.18 10.45 42.09
C THR A 113 0.18 10.18 42.74
N GLY A 114 1.27 10.46 42.04
CA GLY A 114 2.64 10.12 42.47
C GLY A 114 2.95 8.62 42.42
N PHE A 115 2.05 7.78 41.88
CA PHE A 115 2.29 6.35 41.76
C PHE A 115 3.08 6.03 40.48
N TYR A 116 4.34 5.63 40.65
CA TYR A 116 5.24 5.25 39.56
C TYR A 116 4.71 4.10 38.68
N VAL A 117 3.89 3.22 39.24
CA VAL A 117 3.25 2.11 38.51
C VAL A 117 2.44 2.59 37.29
N PHE A 118 1.83 3.78 37.33
CA PHE A 118 1.12 4.33 36.18
C PHE A 118 2.05 4.82 35.06
N SER A 119 3.25 5.29 35.43
CA SER A 119 4.29 5.68 34.46
C SER A 119 4.88 4.45 33.77
N ASP A 120 5.13 3.40 34.54
CA ASP A 120 5.60 2.11 34.03
C ASP A 120 4.60 1.48 33.06
N LEU A 121 3.32 1.39 33.47
CA LEU A 121 2.27 0.84 32.63
C LEU A 121 2.06 1.67 31.36
N SER A 122 2.22 2.99 31.45
CA SER A 122 2.21 3.88 30.29
C SER A 122 3.33 3.56 29.31
N SER A 123 4.56 3.39 29.79
CA SER A 123 5.72 3.03 28.95
C SER A 123 5.50 1.69 28.23
N VAL A 124 4.93 0.70 28.93
CA VAL A 124 4.57 -0.61 28.36
C VAL A 124 3.50 -0.49 27.29
N LEU A 125 2.44 0.29 27.56
CA LEU A 125 1.36 0.51 26.58
C LEU A 125 1.89 1.21 25.32
N CYS A 126 2.79 2.19 25.49
CA CYS A 126 3.43 2.87 24.39
C CYS A 126 4.27 1.89 23.55
N CYS A 127 5.28 1.28 24.16
CA CYS A 127 6.23 0.40 23.46
C CYS A 127 5.56 -0.87 22.91
N GLY A 128 4.62 -1.44 23.68
CA GLY A 128 3.86 -2.63 23.30
C GLY A 128 2.91 -2.37 22.14
N SER A 129 2.24 -1.22 22.11
CA SER A 129 1.35 -0.88 20.99
C SER A 129 2.11 -0.66 19.69
N PHE A 130 3.24 0.06 19.71
CA PHE A 130 4.09 0.21 18.52
C PHE A 130 4.58 -1.15 18.00
N THR A 131 5.06 -2.00 18.90
CA THR A 131 5.50 -3.36 18.54
C THR A 131 4.36 -4.16 17.92
N ALA A 132 3.18 -4.14 18.51
CA ALA A 132 2.00 -4.85 18.01
C ALA A 132 1.54 -4.33 16.64
N VAL A 133 1.54 -3.02 16.42
CA VAL A 133 1.18 -2.38 15.14
C VAL A 133 2.09 -2.83 14.03
N ILE A 134 3.40 -2.86 14.27
CA ILE A 134 4.39 -3.29 13.27
C ILE A 134 4.16 -4.75 12.86
N PHE A 135 3.89 -5.64 13.81
CA PHE A 135 3.60 -7.05 13.48
C PHE A 135 2.25 -7.22 12.77
N LEU A 136 1.24 -6.41 13.09
CA LEU A 136 -0.03 -6.39 12.37
C LEU A 136 0.14 -5.89 10.92
N ASP A 137 0.99 -4.89 10.70
CA ASP A 137 1.31 -4.39 9.37
C ASP A 137 2.15 -5.43 8.59
N ALA A 138 3.08 -6.13 9.23
CA ALA A 138 3.78 -7.28 8.63
C ALA A 138 2.79 -8.38 8.20
N ALA A 139 1.79 -8.69 9.03
CA ALA A 139 0.74 -9.66 8.69
C ALA A 139 -0.12 -9.18 7.50
N TYR A 140 -0.40 -7.88 7.41
CA TYR A 140 -1.07 -7.28 6.26
C TYR A 140 -0.25 -7.45 4.97
N TYR A 141 1.04 -7.10 5.00
CA TYR A 141 1.92 -7.21 3.84
C TYR A 141 2.14 -8.66 3.42
N LYS A 142 2.17 -9.60 4.37
CA LYS A 142 2.18 -11.04 4.07
C LYS A 142 0.97 -11.44 3.26
N GLY A 143 -0.23 -11.13 3.75
CA GLY A 143 -1.47 -11.48 3.06
C GLY A 143 -1.57 -10.81 1.69
N LYS A 144 -1.05 -9.58 1.55
CA LYS A 144 -0.98 -8.89 0.26
C LYS A 144 -0.01 -9.57 -0.72
N ALA A 145 1.18 -9.97 -0.27
CA ALA A 145 2.16 -10.67 -1.09
C ALA A 145 1.68 -12.04 -1.55
N ASP A 146 1.02 -12.80 -0.66
CA ASP A 146 0.43 -14.11 -0.97
C ASP A 146 -0.72 -13.96 -1.98
N TRP A 147 -1.55 -12.93 -1.80
CA TRP A 147 -2.63 -12.62 -2.74
C TRP A 147 -2.10 -12.17 -4.11
N GLU A 148 -1.06 -11.32 -4.15
CA GLU A 148 -0.40 -10.93 -5.41
C GLU A 148 0.13 -12.15 -6.15
N LEU A 149 0.82 -13.05 -5.44
CA LEU A 149 1.35 -14.29 -6.00
C LEU A 149 0.24 -15.22 -6.52
N ALA A 150 -0.83 -15.40 -5.75
CA ALA A 150 -1.98 -16.25 -6.14
C ALA A 150 -2.73 -15.73 -7.38
N ASN A 151 -2.61 -14.44 -7.67
CA ASN A 151 -3.25 -13.79 -8.81
C ASN A 151 -2.28 -13.52 -9.98
N GLY A 152 -1.06 -14.07 -9.92
CA GLY A 152 -0.06 -13.91 -10.99
C GLY A 152 0.52 -12.49 -11.11
N MET A 153 0.42 -11.68 -10.06
CA MET A 153 0.98 -10.33 -9.99
C MET A 153 2.36 -10.35 -9.31
N SER A 154 3.18 -9.35 -9.63
CA SER A 154 4.46 -9.16 -8.94
C SER A 154 4.23 -8.83 -7.46
N ASN A 155 4.89 -9.57 -6.57
CA ASN A 155 4.80 -9.40 -5.12
C ASN A 155 6.07 -8.76 -4.51
N THR A 156 6.99 -8.25 -5.34
CA THR A 156 8.30 -7.75 -4.88
C THR A 156 8.15 -6.61 -3.88
N GLY A 157 7.25 -5.65 -4.15
CA GLY A 157 7.02 -4.50 -3.27
C GLY A 157 6.40 -4.88 -1.93
N SER A 158 5.42 -5.78 -1.92
CA SER A 158 4.79 -6.26 -0.69
C SER A 158 5.74 -7.13 0.13
N THR A 159 6.55 -7.96 -0.53
CA THR A 159 7.58 -8.77 0.12
C THR A 159 8.68 -7.92 0.74
N ALA A 160 9.15 -6.88 0.03
CA ALA A 160 10.11 -5.94 0.59
C ALA A 160 9.54 -5.25 1.83
N SER A 161 8.31 -4.74 1.74
CA SER A 161 7.62 -4.10 2.88
C SER A 161 7.48 -5.06 4.06
N LEU A 162 7.11 -6.32 3.82
CA LEU A 162 7.07 -7.36 4.85
C LEU A 162 8.43 -7.53 5.55
N VAL A 163 9.52 -7.60 4.79
CA VAL A 163 10.87 -7.75 5.38
C VAL A 163 11.23 -6.54 6.23
N PHE A 164 10.95 -5.32 5.75
CA PHE A 164 11.17 -4.10 6.52
C PHE A 164 10.38 -4.07 7.83
N GLU A 165 9.08 -4.39 7.81
CA GLU A 165 8.25 -4.42 9.02
C GLU A 165 8.72 -5.51 9.99
N VAL A 166 9.14 -6.68 9.52
CA VAL A 166 9.66 -7.74 10.41
C VAL A 166 10.96 -7.28 11.09
N ILE A 167 11.89 -6.65 10.36
CA ILE A 167 13.15 -6.15 10.95
C ILE A 167 12.85 -5.06 11.98
N LEU A 168 12.01 -4.08 11.62
CA LEU A 168 11.59 -3.02 12.53
C LEU A 168 10.87 -3.59 13.77
N GLY A 169 10.01 -4.59 13.56
CA GLY A 169 9.26 -5.26 14.62
C GLY A 169 10.16 -5.99 15.60
N MET A 170 11.22 -6.64 15.10
CA MET A 170 12.22 -7.29 15.96
C MET A 170 13.01 -6.28 16.79
N ILE A 171 13.38 -5.13 16.21
CA ILE A 171 14.05 -4.04 16.94
C ILE A 171 13.11 -3.48 18.02
N CYS A 172 11.86 -3.18 17.68
CA CYS A 172 10.87 -2.69 18.65
C CYS A 172 10.57 -3.73 19.74
N ALA A 173 10.44 -5.01 19.39
CA ALA A 173 10.25 -6.08 20.35
C ALA A 173 11.43 -6.22 21.32
N PHE A 174 12.67 -6.06 20.83
CA PHE A 174 13.84 -6.04 21.68
C PHE A 174 13.78 -4.91 22.72
N PHE A 175 13.49 -3.68 22.30
CA PHE A 175 13.31 -2.55 23.22
C PHE A 175 12.14 -2.78 24.18
N PHE A 176 11.03 -3.33 23.69
CA PHE A 176 9.89 -3.65 24.53
C PHE A 176 10.24 -4.68 25.62
N VAL A 177 11.00 -5.72 25.29
CA VAL A 177 11.50 -6.69 26.27
C VAL A 177 12.44 -6.02 27.27
N LEU A 178 13.32 -5.12 26.84
CA LEU A 178 14.16 -4.35 27.76
C LEU A 178 13.33 -3.49 28.72
N THR A 179 12.26 -2.84 28.24
CA THR A 179 11.32 -2.10 29.09
C THR A 179 10.64 -3.03 30.10
N LEU A 180 10.19 -4.20 29.67
CA LEU A 180 9.59 -5.20 30.58
C LEU A 180 10.59 -5.69 31.63
N LEU A 181 11.84 -5.94 31.23
CA LEU A 181 12.90 -6.35 32.14
C LEU A 181 13.24 -5.25 33.14
N GLY A 182 13.34 -3.99 32.70
CA GLY A 182 13.58 -2.84 33.56
C GLY A 182 12.54 -2.77 34.68
N MET A 183 11.25 -2.79 34.32
CA MET A 183 10.17 -2.82 35.31
C MET A 183 10.24 -4.04 36.23
N ALA A 184 10.54 -5.23 35.70
CA ALA A 184 10.61 -6.45 36.49
C ALA A 184 11.75 -6.42 37.52
N THR A 185 12.81 -5.64 37.27
CA THR A 185 13.95 -5.49 38.18
C THR A 185 13.82 -4.38 39.21
N GLU A 186 12.82 -3.48 39.07
CA GLU A 186 12.56 -2.41 40.03
C GLU A 186 11.58 -2.80 41.15
N PHE A 187 11.09 -4.05 41.16
CA PHE A 187 10.34 -4.68 42.26
C PHE A 187 11.24 -5.52 43.17
#